data_AF-A0A9W6GSE8-F1
#
_entry.id   AF-A0A9W6GSE8-F1
#
_cell.length_a   1.000
_cell.length_b   1.000
_cell.length_c   1.000
_cell.angle_alpha   90.00
_cell.angle_beta   90.00
_cell.angle_gamma   90.00
#
_symmetry.space_group_name_H-M   'P 1'
#
loop_
_entity.id
_entity.type
_entity.pdbx_description
1 polymer ?
#
loop_
_entity_poly.entity_id
_entity_poly.type
_entity_poly.pdbx_seq_one_letter_code
_entity_poly.pdbx_strand_id
1 'polypeptide(L)' 'MAFGLGVLRLGPQDFWSMTPRELYRAAEGVYGRRAAMSRAALDALMRDFPDRES' A
#
# COMPACT_ATOMS: atom_id res chain seq x y z
N MET A 1 9.77 -5.17 -1.36
CA MET A 1 11.09 -4.65 -0.94
C MET A 1 11.20 -3.12 -1.09
N ALA A 2 10.84 -2.53 -2.25
CA ALA A 2 11.06 -1.11 -2.54
C ALA A 2 10.38 -0.11 -1.57
N PHE A 3 9.19 -0.44 -1.04
CA PHE A 3 8.49 0.46 -0.12
C PHE A 3 9.18 0.57 1.24
N GLY A 4 9.57 -0.56 1.86
CA GLY A 4 10.26 -0.56 3.16
C GLY A 4 11.68 0.02 3.09
N LEU A 5 12.52 -0.49 2.18
CA LEU A 5 13.94 -0.10 2.09
C LEU A 5 14.19 1.17 1.29
N GLY A 6 13.34 1.48 0.30
CA GLY A 6 13.52 2.63 -0.59
C GLY A 6 12.76 3.86 -0.13
N VAL A 7 11.46 3.72 0.10
CA VAL A 7 10.56 4.85 0.38
C VAL A 7 10.57 5.22 1.86
N LEU A 8 10.42 4.24 2.74
CA LEU A 8 10.45 4.46 4.20
C LEU A 8 11.88 4.49 4.76
N ARG A 9 12.88 4.03 3.98
CA ARG A 9 14.30 3.90 4.39
C ARG A 9 14.49 3.07 5.67
N LEU A 10 13.58 2.14 5.94
CA LEU A 10 13.64 1.24 7.09
C LEU A 10 14.46 0.01 6.75
N GLY A 11 15.20 -0.49 7.75
CA GLY A 11 15.82 -1.81 7.65
C GLY A 11 14.74 -2.91 7.47
N PRO A 12 15.08 -4.07 6.88
CA PRO A 12 14.09 -5.13 6.64
C PRO A 12 13.45 -5.63 7.93
N GLN A 13 14.23 -5.74 9.01
CA GLN A 13 13.74 -6.17 10.32
C GLN A 13 12.71 -5.19 10.89
N ASP A 14 13.05 -3.89 10.91
CA ASP A 14 12.16 -2.86 11.42
C ASP A 14 10.85 -2.82 10.63
N PHE A 15 10.93 -2.89 9.29
CA PHE A 15 9.75 -2.93 8.43
C PHE A 15 8.83 -4.12 8.73
N TRP A 16 9.39 -5.32 8.91
CA TRP A 16 8.59 -6.52 9.19
C TRP A 16 8.10 -6.61 10.64
N SER A 17 8.71 -5.88 11.57
CA SER A 17 8.24 -5.78 12.96
C SER A 17 7.12 -4.75 13.16
N MET A 18 6.85 -3.89 12.18
CA MET A 18 5.76 -2.90 12.28
C MET A 18 4.38 -3.54 12.28
N THR A 19 3.48 -2.98 13.08
CA THR A 19 2.07 -3.30 13.01
C THR A 19 1.43 -2.69 11.74
N PRO A 20 0.32 -3.25 11.23
CA PRO A 20 -0.40 -2.67 10.10
C PRO A 20 -0.80 -1.19 10.29
N ARG A 21 -1.06 -0.79 11.54
CA ARG A 21 -1.42 0.60 11.87
C ARG A 21 -0.23 1.53 11.79
N GLU A 22 0.95 1.12 12.25
CA GLU A 22 2.19 1.90 12.10
C GLU A 22 2.58 2.00 10.63
N LEU A 23 2.44 0.91 9.87
CA LEU A 23 2.67 0.92 8.42
C LEU A 23 1.76 1.92 7.70
N TYR A 24 0.47 1.95 8.05
CA TYR A 24 -0.49 2.92 7.50
C TYR A 24 -0.06 4.36 7.81
N ARG A 25 0.34 4.66 9.05
CA ARG A 25 0.81 6.00 9.43
C ARG A 25 2.12 6.38 8.74
N ALA A 26 3.04 5.45 8.59
CA ALA A 26 4.29 5.67 7.86
C ALA A 26 4.00 6.00 6.38
N ALA A 27 3.04 5.30 5.76
CA ALA A 27 2.59 5.60 4.40
C ALA A 27 1.91 6.99 4.31
N GLU A 28 1.07 7.37 5.28
CA GLU A 28 0.51 8.73 5.35
C GLU A 28 1.59 9.81 5.48
N GLY A 29 2.66 9.55 6.23
CA GLY A 29 3.77 10.48 6.39
C GLY A 29 4.54 10.76 5.10
N VAL A 30 4.64 9.77 4.21
CA VAL A 30 5.35 9.92 2.92
C VAL A 30 4.45 10.45 1.81
N TYR A 31 3.24 9.91 1.68
CA TYR A 31 2.35 10.24 0.55
C TYR A 31 1.29 11.27 0.88
N GLY A 32 1.26 11.75 2.14
CA GLY A 32 0.15 12.50 2.68
C GLY A 32 -1.07 11.62 2.92
N ARG A 33 -2.10 12.22 3.53
CA ARG A 33 -3.37 11.55 3.77
C ARG A 33 -4.13 11.41 2.46
N ARG A 34 -4.36 10.17 2.02
CA ARG A 34 -5.15 9.86 0.82
C ARG A 34 -6.51 9.32 1.21
N ALA A 35 -7.54 9.72 0.47
CA ALA A 35 -8.86 9.13 0.61
C ALA A 35 -8.81 7.65 0.21
N ALA A 36 -9.58 6.82 0.93
CA ALA A 36 -9.79 5.44 0.51
C ALA A 36 -10.42 5.40 -0.89
N MET A 37 -10.00 4.44 -1.70
CA MET A 37 -10.61 4.20 -3.01
C MET A 37 -12.09 3.85 -2.82
N SER A 38 -12.95 4.42 -3.66
CA SER A 38 -14.38 4.10 -3.62
C SER A 38 -14.63 2.69 -4.15
N ARG A 39 -15.72 2.07 -3.71
CA ARG A 39 -16.17 0.77 -4.23
C ARG A 39 -16.35 0.81 -5.75
N ALA A 40 -16.94 1.90 -6.27
CA ALA A 40 -17.15 2.06 -7.71
C ALA A 40 -15.84 2.11 -8.52
N ALA A 41 -14.80 2.76 -7.97
CA ALA A 41 -13.49 2.80 -8.61
C ALA A 41 -12.81 1.43 -8.60
N LEU A 42 -12.95 0.66 -7.52
CA LEU A 42 -12.48 -0.72 -7.47
C LEU A 42 -13.20 -1.59 -8.51
N ASP A 43 -14.53 -1.50 -8.60
CA ASP A 43 -15.32 -2.28 -9.56
C ASP A 43 -14.94 -1.93 -11.01
N ALA A 44 -14.59 -0.66 -11.29
CA ALA A 44 -14.07 -0.27 -12.60
C ALA A 44 -12.70 -0.91 -12.89
N LEU A 45 -11.78 -0.88 -11.92
CA LEU A 45 -10.46 -1.48 -12.06
C LEU A 45 -10.53 -2.99 -12.34
N MET A 46 -11.42 -3.71 -11.64
CA MET A 46 -11.61 -5.15 -11.86
C MET A 46 -12.16 -5.49 -13.25
N ARG A 47 -12.98 -4.60 -13.84
CA ARG A 47 -13.46 -4.78 -15.23
C ARG A 47 -12.36 -4.51 -16.24
N ASP A 48 -11.51 -3.52 -15.98
CA ASP A 48 -10.42 -3.14 -16.87
C ASP A 48 -9.28 -4.17 -16.86
N PHE A 49 -9.06 -4.82 -15.71
CA PHE A 49 -8.01 -5.82 -15.50
C PHE A 49 -8.61 -7.13 -14.94
N PRO A 50 -9.33 -7.91 -15.76
CA PRO A 50 -9.92 -9.16 -15.31
C PRO A 50 -8.81 -10.20 -15.01
N ASP A 51 -8.94 -10.91 -13.90
CA ASP A 51 -8.09 -12.06 -13.59
C ASP A 51 -8.25 -13.09 -14.71
N ARG A 52 -7.18 -13.39 -15.43
CA ARG A 52 -7.14 -14.54 -16.35
C ARG A 52 -6.68 -15.75 -15.56
N GLU A 53 -7.35 -16.88 -15.76
CA GLU A 53 -6.86 -18.16 -15.28
C GLU A 53 -5.48 -18.42 -15.91
N SER A 54 -4.48 -18.68 -15.06
CA SER A 54 -3.08 -18.93 -15.45
C SER A 54 -2.81 -20.40 -15.71
#